data_AF-B0NCX7-F1
#
_entry.id   AF-B0NCX7-F1
#
_cell.length_a   1.000
_cell.length_b   1.000
_cell.length_c   1.000
_cell.angle_alpha   90.00
_cell.angle_beta   90.00
_cell.angle_gamma   90.00
#
_symmetry.space_group_name_H-M   'P 1'
#
loop_
_entity.id
_entity.type
_entity.pdbx_description
1 polymer ?
#
loop_
_entity_poly.entity_id
_entity_poly.type
_entity_poly.pdbx_seq_one_letter_code
_entity_poly.pdbx_strand_id
1 'polypeptide(L)'
;MVHSISKEELLEAGCLHAGKLDEAFALYRSAIISANNESDMLVFIRRLYSVNEGAVFADFYYPVLDAQSQERFRACLNGPQLKMAEAFQASDGQVYYPLEEERMLDFLVVATARNWLFSTFYFADKKAMLWGNYDLKFPIFCEDEANLQEYMELAKVYGLECHK
;
A
#
# COMPACT_ATOMS: atom_id res chain seq x y z
N MET A 1 -5.62 18.78 -1.30
CA MET A 1 -5.96 17.98 -0.11
C MET A 1 -6.43 16.64 -0.61
N VAL A 2 -6.08 15.56 0.08
CA VAL A 2 -6.45 14.19 -0.29
C VAL A 2 -7.55 13.75 0.66
N HIS A 3 -8.71 13.38 0.13
CA HIS A 3 -9.88 13.03 0.92
C HIS A 3 -10.01 11.52 1.04
N SER A 4 -10.33 11.05 2.25
CA SER A 4 -10.61 9.64 2.47
C SER A 4 -11.95 9.23 1.85
N ILE A 5 -12.04 7.98 1.42
CA ILE A 5 -13.27 7.30 1.01
C ILE A 5 -13.66 6.24 2.05
N SER A 6 -14.93 5.85 2.04
CA SER A 6 -15.45 4.76 2.86
C SER A 6 -14.91 3.39 2.41
N LYS A 7 -15.03 2.40 3.30
CA LYS A 7 -14.75 1.01 2.95
C LYS A 7 -15.68 0.53 1.83
N GLU A 8 -16.95 0.95 1.87
CA GLU A 8 -17.94 0.60 0.86
C GLU A 8 -17.53 1.11 -0.52
N GLU A 9 -17.09 2.37 -0.63
CA GLU A 9 -16.57 2.93 -1.89
C GLU A 9 -15.30 2.21 -2.38
N LEU A 10 -14.42 1.82 -1.46
CA LEU A 10 -13.23 1.02 -1.79
C LEU A 10 -13.61 -0.35 -2.40
N LEU A 11 -14.63 -1.01 -1.84
CA LEU A 11 -15.12 -2.29 -2.36
C LEU A 11 -15.88 -2.13 -3.68
N GLU A 12 -16.68 -1.07 -3.82
CA GLU A 12 -17.35 -0.72 -5.08
C GLU A 12 -16.36 -0.42 -6.21
N ALA A 13 -15.19 0.13 -5.89
CA ALA A 13 -14.09 0.30 -6.82
C ALA A 13 -13.43 -1.02 -7.26
N GLY A 14 -13.77 -2.16 -6.64
CA GLY A 14 -13.26 -3.48 -6.99
C GLY A 14 -11.99 -3.90 -6.23
N CYS A 15 -11.62 -3.20 -5.16
CA CYS A 15 -10.49 -3.58 -4.33
C CYS A 15 -10.77 -4.87 -3.53
N LEU A 16 -9.72 -5.69 -3.37
CA LEU A 16 -9.74 -6.77 -2.39
C LEU A 16 -9.68 -6.21 -0.97
N HIS A 17 -10.24 -6.93 0.00
CA HIS A 17 -10.16 -6.56 1.42
C HIS A 17 -10.12 -7.80 2.30
N ALA A 18 -9.25 -7.78 3.30
CA ALA A 18 -9.25 -8.75 4.39
C ALA A 18 -8.94 -8.00 5.70
N GLY A 19 -9.56 -8.41 6.80
CA GLY A 19 -9.34 -7.79 8.11
C GLY A 19 -8.08 -8.30 8.81
N LYS A 20 -7.62 -9.52 8.47
CA LYS A 20 -6.47 -10.18 9.09
C LYS A 20 -5.64 -10.95 8.07
N LEU A 21 -4.37 -11.20 8.42
CA LEU A 21 -3.42 -11.87 7.53
C LEU A 21 -3.85 -13.30 7.19
N ASP A 22 -4.24 -14.09 8.21
CA ASP A 22 -4.69 -15.48 8.00
C ASP A 22 -5.95 -15.56 7.14
N GLU A 23 -6.82 -14.56 7.24
CA GLU A 23 -8.01 -14.43 6.40
C GLU A 23 -7.60 -14.15 4.95
N ALA A 24 -6.67 -13.22 4.72
CA ALA A 24 -6.17 -12.92 3.38
C ALA A 24 -5.55 -14.16 2.69
N PHE A 25 -4.73 -14.92 3.43
CA PHE A 25 -4.14 -16.17 2.94
C PHE A 25 -5.18 -17.27 2.64
N ALA A 26 -6.31 -17.28 3.37
CA ALA A 26 -7.39 -18.23 3.12
C ALA A 26 -8.24 -17.85 1.91
N LEU A 27 -8.41 -16.55 1.65
CA LEU A 27 -9.29 -16.02 0.61
C LEU A 27 -8.63 -15.88 -0.76
N TYR A 28 -7.33 -15.58 -0.81
CA TYR A 28 -6.68 -15.10 -2.04
C TYR A 28 -5.46 -15.94 -2.43
N ARG A 29 -5.07 -15.83 -3.70
CA ARG A 29 -3.77 -16.31 -4.16
C ARG A 29 -2.69 -15.37 -3.65
N SER A 30 -1.62 -15.92 -3.10
CA SER A 30 -0.61 -15.11 -2.43
C SER A 30 0.82 -15.48 -2.81
N ALA A 31 1.69 -14.49 -2.70
CA ALA A 31 3.13 -14.67 -2.62
C ALA A 31 3.72 -13.60 -1.68
N ILE A 32 4.93 -13.83 -1.21
CA ILE A 32 5.73 -12.87 -0.45
C ILE A 32 6.79 -12.32 -1.40
N ILE A 33 6.73 -11.02 -1.67
CA ILE A 33 7.71 -10.30 -2.47
C ILE A 33 8.75 -9.70 -1.53
N SER A 34 10.03 -10.03 -1.71
CA SER A 34 11.11 -9.57 -0.83
C SER A 34 12.11 -8.72 -1.60
N ALA A 35 12.50 -7.59 -1.01
CA ALA A 35 13.53 -6.70 -1.56
C ALA A 35 14.76 -6.63 -0.65
N ASN A 36 15.93 -6.39 -1.27
CA ASN A 36 17.18 -6.17 -0.55
C ASN A 36 17.25 -4.76 0.08
N ASN A 37 16.54 -3.79 -0.51
CA ASN A 37 16.52 -2.42 -0.04
C ASN A 37 15.19 -1.72 -0.40
N GLU A 38 14.95 -0.58 0.25
CA GLU A 38 13.76 0.26 0.07
C GLU A 38 13.56 0.72 -1.38
N SER A 39 14.64 1.06 -2.09
CA SER A 39 14.58 1.58 -3.45
C SER A 39 14.05 0.55 -4.45
N ASP A 40 14.49 -0.71 -4.33
CA ASP A 40 14.03 -1.79 -5.23
C ASP A 40 12.53 -2.05 -5.03
N MET A 41 12.08 -2.08 -3.77
CA MET A 41 10.65 -2.22 -3.43
C MET A 41 9.84 -1.03 -3.96
N LEU A 42 10.35 0.20 -3.81
CA LEU A 42 9.69 1.40 -4.30
C LEU A 42 9.53 1.38 -5.82
N VAL A 43 10.57 1.02 -6.57
CA VAL A 43 10.50 0.93 -8.04
C VAL A 43 9.49 -0.12 -8.47
N PHE A 44 9.45 -1.27 -7.80
CA PHE A 44 8.44 -2.31 -8.06
C PHE A 44 7.01 -1.82 -7.80
N ILE A 45 6.75 -1.19 -6.65
CA ILE A 45 5.41 -0.69 -6.30
C ILE A 45 4.97 0.44 -7.24
N ARG A 46 5.87 1.33 -7.66
CA ARG A 46 5.59 2.31 -8.73
C ARG A 46 5.18 1.65 -10.03
N ARG A 47 5.78 0.50 -10.36
CA ARG A 47 5.37 -0.24 -11.54
C ARG A 47 3.98 -0.86 -11.37
N LEU A 48 3.64 -1.38 -10.18
CA LEU A 48 2.27 -1.82 -9.87
C LEU A 48 1.26 -0.69 -10.03
N TYR A 49 1.61 0.50 -9.57
CA TYR A 49 0.81 1.72 -9.74
C TYR A 49 0.59 2.04 -11.22
N SER A 50 1.66 2.04 -12.02
CA SER A 50 1.58 2.32 -13.47
C SER A 50 0.72 1.31 -14.24
N VAL A 51 0.71 0.03 -13.86
CA VAL A 51 -0.13 -0.98 -14.53
C VAL A 51 -1.57 -1.03 -13.99
N ASN A 52 -1.88 -0.24 -12.96
CA ASN A 52 -3.22 -0.07 -12.38
C ASN A 52 -3.65 1.41 -12.43
N GLU A 53 -3.23 2.12 -13.48
CA GLU A 53 -3.43 3.57 -13.60
C GLU A 53 -4.89 3.98 -13.35
N GLY A 54 -5.10 4.93 -12.44
CA GLY A 54 -6.43 5.41 -12.06
C GLY A 54 -7.24 4.50 -11.13
N ALA A 55 -6.67 3.37 -10.71
CA ALA A 55 -7.35 2.34 -9.91
C ALA A 55 -6.50 1.89 -8.71
N VAL A 56 -5.77 2.82 -8.09
CA VAL A 56 -4.88 2.54 -6.94
C VAL A 56 -5.35 3.29 -5.70
N PHE A 57 -5.36 2.58 -4.57
CA PHE A 57 -5.75 3.12 -3.28
C PHE A 57 -4.75 2.68 -2.21
N ALA A 58 -4.75 3.36 -1.07
CA ALA A 58 -4.05 2.89 0.12
C ALA A 58 -4.78 3.28 1.39
N ASP A 59 -4.51 2.56 2.48
CA ASP A 59 -4.89 3.02 3.81
C ASP A 59 -3.79 3.87 4.47
N PHE A 60 -4.19 4.90 5.22
CA PHE A 60 -3.28 5.78 5.93
C PHE A 60 -3.92 6.32 7.22
N TYR A 61 -3.40 5.88 8.36
CA TYR A 61 -4.05 6.12 9.65
C TYR A 61 -3.65 7.43 10.33
N TYR A 62 -2.65 8.17 9.81
CA TYR A 62 -2.11 9.36 10.46
C TYR A 62 -3.19 10.38 10.88
N PRO A 63 -4.19 10.72 10.05
CA PRO A 63 -5.20 11.71 10.43
C PRO A 63 -6.10 11.29 11.61
N VAL A 64 -6.19 9.99 11.90
CA VAL A 64 -7.03 9.43 12.98
C VAL A 64 -6.22 8.94 14.20
N LEU A 65 -4.88 9.01 14.14
CA LEU A 65 -4.03 8.68 15.28
C LEU A 65 -4.25 9.66 16.45
N ASP A 66 -4.01 9.18 17.67
CA ASP A 66 -3.93 10.05 18.83
C ASP A 66 -2.76 11.06 18.71
N ALA A 67 -2.83 12.16 19.47
CA ALA A 67 -1.86 13.25 19.38
C ALA A 67 -0.40 12.81 19.63
N GLN A 68 -0.18 11.84 20.54
CA GLN A 68 1.15 11.33 20.86
C GLN A 68 1.71 10.47 19.73
N SER A 69 0.87 9.65 19.12
CA SER A 69 1.21 8.82 17.97
C SER A 69 1.48 9.67 16.72
N GLN A 70 0.69 10.73 16.51
CA GLN A 70 0.96 11.72 15.46
C GLN A 70 2.29 12.44 15.66
N GLU A 71 2.61 12.88 16.89
CA GLU A 71 3.87 13.54 17.19
C GLU A 71 5.07 12.63 16.92
N ARG A 72 4.98 11.35 17.33
CA ARG A 72 6.01 10.34 17.05
C ARG A 72 6.22 10.14 15.56
N PHE A 73 5.14 10.03 14.78
CA PHE A 73 5.24 9.91 13.32
C PHE A 73 5.86 11.15 12.69
N ARG A 74 5.41 12.36 13.06
CA ARG A 74 5.95 13.63 12.54
C ARG A 74 7.45 13.78 12.80
N ALA A 75 7.95 13.29 13.93
CA ALA A 75 9.37 13.33 14.26
C ALA A 75 10.25 12.51 13.32
N CYS A 76 9.68 11.54 12.59
CA CYS A 76 10.38 10.74 11.58
C CYS A 76 10.48 11.44 10.21
N LEU A 77 9.67 12.48 9.96
CA LEU A 77 9.49 13.06 8.63
C LEU A 77 10.37 14.30 8.41
N ASN A 78 10.84 14.46 7.17
CA ASN A 78 11.39 15.74 6.71
C ASN A 78 10.28 16.72 6.29
N GLY A 79 10.62 17.99 6.01
CA GLY A 79 9.65 19.03 5.66
C GLY A 79 8.70 18.67 4.50
N PRO A 80 9.18 18.20 3.34
CA PRO A 80 8.33 17.70 2.26
C PRO A 80 7.42 16.54 2.67
N GLN A 81 7.93 15.57 3.41
CA GLN A 81 7.15 14.42 3.89
C GLN A 81 6.07 14.84 4.89
N LEU A 82 6.36 15.78 5.79
CA LEU A 82 5.39 16.32 6.72
C LEU A 82 4.23 17.00 5.99
N LYS A 83 4.53 17.84 4.98
CA LYS A 83 3.51 18.46 4.13
C LYS A 83 2.66 17.43 3.40
N MET A 84 3.25 16.32 2.96
CA MET A 84 2.51 15.23 2.35
C MET A 84 1.57 14.56 3.36
N ALA A 85 2.07 14.22 4.56
CA ALA A 85 1.26 13.63 5.63
C ALA A 85 0.06 14.52 6.01
N GLU A 86 0.28 15.83 6.13
CA GLU A 86 -0.73 16.83 6.47
C GLU A 86 -1.75 17.10 5.34
N ALA A 87 -1.46 16.68 4.11
CA ALA A 87 -2.38 16.81 2.99
C ALA A 87 -3.53 15.78 3.05
N PHE A 88 -3.36 14.66 3.77
CA PHE A 88 -4.38 13.63 3.95
C PHE A 88 -5.41 14.08 5.00
N GLN A 89 -6.69 14.02 4.64
CA GLN A 89 -7.81 14.31 5.53
C GLN A 89 -8.69 13.09 5.70
N ALA A 90 -8.92 12.69 6.95
CA ALA A 90 -9.94 11.71 7.27
C ALA A 90 -11.30 12.41 7.44
N SER A 91 -12.30 11.89 6.75
CA SER A 91 -13.72 12.19 6.95
C SER A 91 -14.32 11.05 7.76
N ASP A 92 -15.02 11.35 8.86
CA ASP A 92 -15.72 10.36 9.68
C ASP A 92 -14.89 9.14 10.11
N GLY A 93 -13.58 9.35 10.33
CA GLY A 93 -12.65 8.28 10.73
C GLY A 93 -12.25 7.31 9.62
N GLN A 94 -12.64 7.59 8.37
CA GLN A 94 -12.22 6.81 7.21
C GLN A 94 -10.74 7.01 6.91
N VAL A 95 -10.08 5.95 6.44
CA VAL A 95 -8.62 5.90 6.28
C VAL A 95 -8.18 5.44 4.90
N TYR A 96 -9.10 5.19 3.97
CA TYR A 96 -8.78 4.76 2.61
C TYR A 96 -8.67 5.96 1.69
N TYR A 97 -7.66 5.99 0.83
CA TYR A 97 -7.39 7.13 -0.04
C TYR A 97 -7.15 6.68 -1.47
N PRO A 98 -7.84 7.26 -2.47
CA PRO A 98 -7.42 7.13 -3.86
C PRO A 98 -6.05 7.80 -4.03
N LEU A 99 -5.13 7.12 -4.72
CA LEU A 99 -3.80 7.63 -5.02
C LEU A 99 -3.80 8.22 -6.44
N GLU A 100 -4.10 9.52 -6.54
CA GLU A 100 -4.17 10.22 -7.83
C GLU A 100 -2.79 10.62 -8.37
N GLU A 101 -1.81 10.76 -7.48
CA GLU A 101 -0.44 11.17 -7.83
C GLU A 101 0.59 10.17 -7.30
N GLU A 102 1.56 9.78 -8.13
CA GLU A 102 2.63 8.83 -7.76
C GLU A 102 3.39 9.26 -6.51
N ARG A 103 3.56 10.57 -6.28
CA ARG A 103 4.21 11.10 -5.06
C ARG A 103 3.52 10.70 -3.75
N MET A 104 2.21 10.42 -3.79
CA MET A 104 1.46 9.95 -2.62
C MET A 104 1.81 8.50 -2.32
N LEU A 105 1.86 7.65 -3.36
CA LEU A 105 2.32 6.28 -3.27
C LEU A 105 3.74 6.22 -2.70
N ASP A 106 4.66 7.01 -3.25
CA ASP A 106 6.06 7.06 -2.82
C ASP A 106 6.19 7.33 -1.32
N PHE A 107 5.44 8.32 -0.84
CA PHE A 107 5.44 8.69 0.57
C PHE A 107 4.97 7.53 1.45
N LEU A 108 3.86 6.87 1.10
CA LEU A 108 3.30 5.77 1.87
C LEU A 108 4.19 4.53 1.84
N VAL A 109 4.81 4.22 0.69
CA VAL A 109 5.76 3.11 0.55
C VAL A 109 6.98 3.36 1.44
N VAL A 110 7.55 4.56 1.45
CA VAL A 110 8.70 4.90 2.31
C VAL A 110 8.31 4.82 3.79
N ALA A 111 7.15 5.36 4.18
CA ALA A 111 6.67 5.27 5.55
C ALA A 111 6.48 3.81 6.01
N THR A 112 5.96 2.96 5.11
CA THR A 112 5.75 1.54 5.36
C THR A 112 7.06 0.77 5.43
N ALA A 113 7.97 0.97 4.48
CA ALA A 113 9.27 0.28 4.39
C ALA A 113 10.20 0.61 5.56
N ARG A 114 10.09 1.81 6.14
CA ARG A 114 10.88 2.26 7.30
C ARG A 114 10.23 1.97 8.65
N ASN A 115 9.11 1.27 8.64
CA ASN A 115 8.34 0.95 9.84
C ASN A 115 7.86 2.16 10.65
N TRP A 116 7.55 3.28 9.98
CA TRP A 116 7.04 4.48 10.64
C TRP A 116 5.52 4.42 10.79
N LEU A 117 4.83 4.08 9.71
CA LEU A 117 3.41 3.82 9.70
C LEU A 117 3.11 2.91 8.51
N PHE A 118 2.35 1.86 8.75
CA PHE A 118 2.10 0.82 7.77
C PHE A 118 0.87 1.14 6.94
N SER A 119 0.95 0.80 5.65
CA SER A 119 -0.13 0.92 4.70
C SER A 119 -0.34 -0.38 3.94
N THR A 120 -1.59 -0.65 3.61
CA THR A 120 -2.02 -1.55 2.56
C THR A 120 -2.14 -0.78 1.26
N PHE A 121 -1.68 -1.36 0.16
CA PHE A 121 -1.87 -0.83 -1.19
C PHE A 121 -2.87 -1.71 -1.93
N TYR A 122 -3.90 -1.09 -2.52
CA TYR A 122 -4.96 -1.77 -3.23
C TYR A 122 -4.88 -1.42 -4.71
N PHE A 123 -4.90 -2.44 -5.56
CA PHE A 123 -4.80 -2.33 -7.01
C PHE A 123 -6.08 -2.91 -7.62
N ALA A 124 -7.06 -2.06 -7.90
CA ALA A 124 -8.41 -2.50 -8.25
C ALA A 124 -8.50 -3.11 -9.66
N ASP A 125 -7.78 -2.57 -10.65
CA ASP A 125 -7.84 -3.05 -12.04
C ASP A 125 -7.38 -4.52 -12.16
N LYS A 126 -6.26 -4.85 -11.50
CA LYS A 126 -5.71 -6.21 -11.42
C LYS A 126 -6.14 -6.97 -10.16
N LYS A 127 -7.13 -6.45 -9.43
CA LYS A 127 -7.70 -7.02 -8.20
C LYS A 127 -6.65 -7.63 -7.27
N ALA A 128 -5.79 -6.77 -6.75
CA ALA A 128 -4.74 -7.16 -5.85
C ALA A 128 -4.60 -6.23 -4.65
N MET A 129 -3.95 -6.76 -3.62
CA MET A 129 -3.72 -6.11 -2.35
C MET A 129 -2.29 -6.45 -1.90
N LEU A 130 -1.50 -5.43 -1.58
CA LEU A 130 -0.12 -5.57 -1.13
C LEU A 130 0.00 -5.05 0.30
N TRP A 131 0.42 -5.92 1.21
CA TRP A 131 0.62 -5.59 2.62
C TRP A 131 2.09 -5.38 2.86
N GLY A 132 2.47 -4.26 3.50
CA GLY A 132 3.87 -4.00 3.76
C GLY A 132 4.38 -4.44 5.13
N ASN A 133 5.70 -4.30 5.27
CA ASN A 133 6.54 -4.20 6.48
C ASN A 133 7.05 -5.44 7.24
N TYR A 134 6.96 -6.65 6.69
CA TYR A 134 7.62 -7.81 7.29
C TYR A 134 9.13 -7.84 6.97
N ASP A 135 9.89 -6.80 7.35
CA ASP A 135 11.31 -6.58 7.00
C ASP A 135 11.58 -6.58 5.50
N LEU A 136 10.95 -5.62 4.78
CA LEU A 136 10.95 -5.54 3.30
C LEU A 136 10.38 -6.77 2.59
N LYS A 137 9.60 -7.58 3.31
CA LYS A 137 8.77 -8.65 2.75
C LYS A 137 7.33 -8.18 2.71
N PHE A 138 6.77 -8.16 1.51
CA PHE A 138 5.44 -7.64 1.23
C PHE A 138 4.58 -8.78 0.70
N PRO A 139 3.68 -9.36 1.51
CA PRO A 139 2.65 -10.25 1.01
C PRO A 139 1.79 -9.54 -0.04
N ILE A 140 1.74 -10.12 -1.24
CA ILE A 140 0.82 -9.74 -2.29
C ILE A 140 -0.28 -10.78 -2.37
N PHE A 141 -1.52 -10.31 -2.46
CA PHE A 141 -2.73 -11.10 -2.58
C PHE A 141 -3.44 -10.72 -3.88
N CYS A 142 -3.89 -11.71 -4.63
CA CYS A 142 -4.60 -11.54 -5.90
C CYS A 142 -5.86 -12.41 -5.92
N GLU A 143 -6.91 -11.94 -6.61
CA GLU A 143 -8.15 -12.71 -6.78
C GLU A 143 -7.88 -14.05 -7.50
N ASP A 144 -7.01 -14.01 -8.52
CA ASP A 144 -6.69 -15.17 -9.34
C ASP A 144 -5.17 -15.40 -9.47
N GLU A 145 -4.86 -16.60 -9.96
CA GLU A 145 -3.49 -17.07 -10.14
C GLU A 145 -2.78 -16.37 -11.31
N ALA A 146 -3.50 -15.89 -12.32
CA ALA A 146 -2.90 -15.26 -13.48
C ALA A 146 -2.31 -13.89 -13.11
N ASN A 147 -3.06 -13.07 -12.36
CA ASN A 147 -2.59 -11.78 -11.86
C ASN A 147 -1.43 -11.97 -10.87
N LEU A 148 -1.49 -12.98 -10.00
CA LEU A 148 -0.37 -13.30 -9.09
C LEU A 148 0.91 -13.60 -9.88
N GLN A 149 0.82 -14.43 -10.91
CA GLN A 149 1.98 -14.78 -11.73
C GLN A 149 2.52 -13.57 -12.50
N GLU A 150 1.64 -12.72 -13.05
CA GLU A 150 2.06 -11.48 -13.72
C GLU A 150 2.89 -10.59 -12.78
N TYR A 151 2.44 -10.39 -11.55
CA TYR A 151 3.18 -9.60 -10.56
C TYR A 151 4.45 -10.28 -10.06
N MET A 152 4.46 -11.61 -9.93
CA MET A 152 5.69 -12.33 -9.58
C MET A 152 6.73 -12.22 -10.69
N GLU A 153 6.34 -12.30 -11.97
CA GLU A 153 7.26 -12.09 -13.09
C GLU A 153 7.77 -10.64 -13.14
N LEU A 154 6.88 -9.68 -12.88
CA LEU A 154 7.27 -8.28 -12.78
C LEU A 154 8.28 -8.05 -11.65
N ALA A 155 8.05 -8.62 -10.47
CA ALA A 155 8.96 -8.54 -9.33
C ALA A 155 10.36 -9.08 -9.69
N LYS A 156 10.44 -10.21 -10.42
CA LYS A 156 11.71 -10.77 -10.89
C LYS A 156 12.46 -9.85 -11.86
N VAL A 157 11.75 -9.10 -12.71
CA VAL A 157 12.37 -8.10 -13.61
C VAL A 157 13.11 -7.02 -12.81
N TYR A 158 12.61 -6.68 -11.63
CA TYR A 158 13.26 -5.74 -10.70
C TYR A 158 14.21 -6.41 -9.69
N GLY A 159 14.54 -7.70 -9.90
CA GLY A 159 15.48 -8.43 -9.04
C GLY A 159 14.94 -8.77 -7.66
N LEU A 160 13.62 -8.76 -7.47
CA LEU A 160 12.99 -9.14 -6.21
C LEU A 160 12.78 -10.66 -6.12
N GLU A 161 12.81 -11.18 -4.90
CA GLU A 161 12.52 -12.59 -4.63
C GLU A 161 11.03 -12.80 -4.39
N CYS A 162 10.49 -13.91 -4.90
CA CYS A 162 9.08 -14.26 -4.74
C CYS A 162 8.97 -15.63 -4.08
N HIS A 163 8.28 -15.70 -2.94
CA HIS A 163 8.06 -16.94 -2.17
C HIS A 163 6.57 -17.21 -2.06
N LYS A 164 6.09 -18.37 -2.51
CA LYS A 164 4.68 -18.76 -2.41
C LYS A 164 4.38 -19.48 -1.09
#